data_AF-A0A965EJ80-F1
#
_entry.id   AF-A0A965EJ80-F1
#
_cell.length_a   1.000
_cell.length_b   1.000
_cell.length_c   1.000
_cell.angle_alpha   90.00
_cell.angle_beta   90.00
_cell.angle_gamma   90.00
#
_symmetry.space_group_name_H-M   'P 1'
#
loop_
_entity.id
_entity.type
_entity.pdbx_description
1 polymer ?
#
loop_
_entity_poly.entity_id
_entity_poly.type
_entity_poly.pdbx_seq_one_letter_code
_entity_poly.pdbx_strand_id
1 'polypeptide(L)'
;DLTNDQLYSLTIVNVPKTKLSSIDQNVDTSRVVSSGEMELGIKQRKAEGTIQEVQEKEIYSTHFRVSKYNTFSEKVLSVNPSTGWRDPILTGVHAIGSNISGPEPFSEEEIVGVNGAPPLVQLEADLTNVPWYSTKVFPLVYQDYPINGFMRIRPENRNAEVLGIVPTKAVFLYQYPYKINLSDKELNGTPISLTSTVGRFDYYLAYYMYYDYIDLANQAANYAVNNGANERISRLITTPFPVIMKGDYWITLKYVLPGKNTSTSTYRHKIYNPID
;
A
#
# COMPACT_ATOMS: atom_id res chain seq x y z
N ASP A 1 20.75 5.93 18.78
CA ASP A 1 19.36 5.59 18.47
C ASP A 1 18.50 6.83 18.36
N LEU A 2 17.53 6.80 17.46
CA LEU A 2 16.54 7.86 17.30
C LEU A 2 15.42 7.66 18.32
N THR A 3 14.96 8.74 18.95
CA THR A 3 13.90 8.73 19.95
C THR A 3 12.53 8.86 19.27
N ASN A 4 11.56 8.06 19.71
CA ASN A 4 10.18 8.10 19.20
C ASN A 4 9.51 9.46 19.41
N ASP A 5 8.59 9.79 18.51
CA ASP A 5 7.81 11.05 18.51
C ASP A 5 8.68 12.32 18.50
N GLN A 6 9.89 12.24 17.97
CA GLN A 6 10.79 13.38 17.80
C GLN A 6 10.99 13.71 16.31
N LEU A 7 11.25 15.00 16.06
CA LEU A 7 11.65 15.52 14.76
C LEU A 7 13.17 15.54 14.66
N TYR A 8 13.70 15.05 13.55
CA TYR A 8 15.13 15.07 13.25
C TYR A 8 15.37 15.76 11.90
N SER A 9 16.55 16.35 11.75
CA SER A 9 17.08 16.77 10.47
C SER A 9 18.20 15.83 10.03
N LEU A 10 18.21 15.49 8.74
CA LEU A 10 19.30 14.81 8.08
C LEU A 10 19.91 15.79 7.09
N THR A 11 21.16 16.18 7.34
CA THR A 11 21.93 17.08 6.48
C THR A 11 23.13 16.36 5.91
N ILE A 12 23.29 16.42 4.59
CA ILE A 12 24.49 15.99 3.88
C ILE A 12 25.33 17.24 3.61
N VAL A 13 26.52 17.29 4.18
CA VAL A 13 27.47 18.41 4.02
C VAL A 13 28.72 17.98 3.25
N ASN A 14 29.30 18.90 2.49
CA ASN A 14 30.62 18.76 1.91
C ASN A 14 31.66 19.31 2.89
N VAL A 15 32.49 18.43 3.46
CA VAL A 15 33.57 18.84 4.38
C VAL A 15 34.91 18.91 3.63
N PRO A 16 35.59 20.06 3.60
CA PRO A 16 36.91 20.18 2.98
C PRO A 16 37.98 19.32 3.67
N LYS A 17 38.86 18.67 2.90
CA LYS A 17 39.86 17.69 3.39
C LYS A 17 41.03 18.26 4.22
N THR A 18 41.05 19.55 4.55
CA THR A 18 42.21 20.18 5.20
C THR A 18 41.98 20.44 6.70
N LYS A 19 42.72 19.66 7.49
CA LYS A 19 42.97 19.68 8.95
C LYS A 19 41.95 18.99 9.86
N LEU A 20 42.31 17.74 10.13
CA LEU A 20 41.84 16.87 11.19
C LEU A 20 42.32 17.37 12.57
N SER A 21 41.37 17.57 13.48
CA SER A 21 41.56 17.32 14.90
C SER A 21 40.27 16.70 15.44
N SER A 22 40.36 15.42 15.79
CA SER A 22 39.33 14.45 16.22
C SER A 22 38.45 13.83 15.11
N ILE A 23 38.82 12.60 14.71
CA ILE A 23 38.09 11.73 13.76
C ILE A 23 37.09 10.81 14.48
N ASP A 24 37.13 10.70 15.81
CA ASP A 24 36.25 9.81 16.58
C ASP A 24 34.85 10.39 16.91
N GLN A 25 34.36 11.39 16.17
CA GLN A 25 32.97 11.89 16.31
C GLN A 25 32.01 11.37 15.23
N ASN A 26 32.51 10.65 14.21
CA ASN A 26 31.67 10.03 13.19
C ASN A 26 31.64 8.53 13.39
N VAL A 27 30.58 8.10 14.07
CA VAL A 27 30.09 6.74 14.30
C VAL A 27 30.61 5.71 13.27
N ASP A 28 31.33 4.72 13.79
CA ASP A 28 31.59 3.44 13.15
C ASP A 28 30.53 2.43 13.62
N THR A 29 29.66 1.98 12.73
CA THR A 29 29.22 0.58 12.70
C THR A 29 29.05 0.14 11.24
N SER A 30 30.03 -0.66 10.80
CA SER A 30 30.09 -1.50 9.61
C SER A 30 28.76 -1.94 8.96
N ARG A 31 28.62 -1.77 7.64
CA ARG A 31 28.80 -2.86 6.62
C ARG A 31 28.56 -2.30 5.20
N VAL A 32 29.64 -2.25 4.42
CA VAL A 32 29.57 -2.14 2.96
C VAL A 32 29.08 -3.48 2.40
N VAL A 33 27.94 -3.47 1.69
CA VAL A 33 27.74 -4.30 0.51
C VAL A 33 27.09 -3.42 -0.54
N SER A 34 27.92 -2.91 -1.44
CA SER A 34 27.50 -2.37 -2.73
C SER A 34 27.40 -3.54 -3.72
N SER A 35 26.25 -3.68 -4.35
CA SER A 35 26.19 -4.05 -5.77
C SER A 35 24.94 -3.42 -6.38
N GLY A 36 25.12 -2.44 -7.24
CA GLY A 36 24.03 -1.80 -7.99
C GLY A 36 24.38 -0.37 -8.38
N GLU A 37 24.89 -0.22 -9.60
CA GLU A 37 25.35 1.02 -10.23
C GLU A 37 24.29 2.13 -10.17
N MET A 38 24.60 3.22 -9.48
CA MET A 38 24.02 4.53 -9.77
C MET A 38 25.19 5.46 -10.10
N GLU A 39 25.41 5.66 -11.39
CA GLU A 39 26.47 6.53 -11.90
C GLU A 39 26.09 8.00 -11.64
N LEU A 40 26.56 8.54 -10.52
CA LEU A 40 26.46 9.97 -10.22
C LEU A 40 27.41 10.73 -11.16
N GLY A 41 26.85 11.31 -12.22
CA GLY A 41 27.59 12.15 -13.18
C GLY A 41 28.06 13.46 -12.57
N ILE A 42 29.19 13.44 -11.87
CA ILE A 42 29.83 14.65 -11.32
C ILE A 42 30.60 15.36 -12.44
N LYS A 43 30.07 16.50 -12.93
CA LYS A 43 30.81 17.40 -13.82
C LYS A 43 31.89 18.15 -13.03
N GLN A 44 33.15 17.75 -13.23
CA GLN A 44 34.30 18.42 -12.63
C GLN A 44 34.61 19.71 -13.41
N ARG A 45 34.43 20.87 -12.78
CA ARG A 45 34.99 22.15 -13.27
C ARG A 45 36.20 22.48 -12.40
N LYS A 46 37.40 22.57 -12.99
CA LYS A 46 38.60 23.07 -12.31
C LYS A 46 38.43 24.57 -12.10
N ALA A 47 38.51 25.02 -10.86
CA ALA A 47 38.63 26.43 -10.53
C ALA A 47 40.12 26.82 -10.61
N GLU A 48 40.47 27.77 -11.47
CA GLU A 48 41.79 28.41 -11.51
C GLU A 48 41.77 29.60 -10.56
N GLY A 49 42.00 29.35 -9.28
CA GLY A 49 42.06 30.39 -8.25
C GLY A 49 42.00 29.83 -6.84
N THR A 50 42.73 30.45 -5.91
CA THR A 50 42.75 30.06 -4.49
C THR A 50 41.43 30.47 -3.84
N ILE A 51 40.51 29.52 -3.68
CA ILE A 51 39.25 29.72 -2.93
C ILE A 51 39.57 29.67 -1.43
N GLN A 52 39.46 30.81 -0.74
CA GLN A 52 39.69 30.93 0.71
C GLN A 52 38.44 30.64 1.56
N GLU A 53 37.31 30.23 0.98
CA GLU A 53 36.16 29.79 1.76
C GLU A 53 36.25 28.29 2.07
N VAL A 54 36.90 27.99 3.19
CA VAL A 54 36.81 26.69 3.87
C VAL A 54 35.54 26.70 4.72
N GLN A 55 34.37 26.74 4.07
CA GLN A 55 33.09 26.56 4.76
C GLN A 55 32.47 25.23 4.37
N GLU A 56 31.97 24.52 5.38
CA GLU A 56 31.09 23.38 5.15
C GLU A 56 29.92 23.83 4.29
N LYS A 57 29.69 23.13 3.19
CA LYS A 57 28.60 23.45 2.28
C LYS A 57 27.51 22.40 2.40
N GLU A 58 26.31 22.82 2.79
CA GLU A 58 25.12 21.99 2.74
C GLU A 58 24.83 21.57 1.29
N ILE A 59 24.77 20.26 1.05
CA ILE A 59 24.43 19.66 -0.25
C ILE A 59 22.93 19.33 -0.29
N TYR A 60 22.42 18.81 0.82
CA TYR A 60 21.04 18.37 0.95
C TYR A 60 20.65 18.40 2.42
N SER A 61 19.43 18.82 2.71
CA SER A 61 18.84 18.74 4.05
C SER A 61 17.39 18.29 3.93
N THR A 62 16.98 17.43 4.86
CA THR A 62 15.59 17.00 5.00
C THR A 62 15.23 16.84 6.46
N HIS A 63 13.94 16.93 6.76
CA HIS A 63 13.41 16.71 8.09
C HIS A 63 12.51 15.48 8.08
N PHE A 64 12.56 14.69 9.14
CA PHE A 64 11.71 13.52 9.30
C PHE A 64 11.31 13.34 10.75
N ARG A 65 10.10 12.81 10.97
CA ARG A 65 9.58 12.48 12.29
C ARG A 65 9.72 10.98 12.52
N VAL A 66 10.16 10.61 13.70
CA VAL A 66 10.17 9.21 14.14
C VAL A 66 8.78 8.87 14.67
N SER A 67 8.26 7.71 14.28
CA SER A 67 6.96 7.21 14.76
C SER A 67 6.91 7.18 16.29
N LYS A 68 5.70 7.26 16.85
CA LYS A 68 5.46 6.99 18.28
C LYS A 68 5.82 5.55 18.67
N TYR A 69 5.90 4.66 17.70
CA TYR A 69 6.09 3.22 17.87
C TYR A 69 7.45 2.76 17.35
N ASN A 70 8.00 1.72 17.99
CA ASN A 70 9.28 1.15 17.59
C ASN A 70 9.13 0.30 16.32
N THR A 71 7.95 -0.27 16.10
CA THR A 71 7.68 -1.13 14.95
C THR A 71 6.41 -0.72 14.22
N PHE A 72 6.36 -1.02 12.91
CA PHE A 72 5.16 -0.84 12.11
C PHE A 72 3.97 -1.64 12.66
N SER A 73 4.20 -2.86 13.14
CA SER A 73 3.15 -3.68 13.74
C SER A 73 2.55 -3.05 15.00
N GLU A 74 3.37 -2.45 15.87
CA GLU A 74 2.89 -1.68 17.04
C GLU A 74 2.02 -0.49 16.61
N LYS A 75 2.44 0.26 15.58
CA LYS A 75 1.64 1.36 15.03
C LYS A 75 0.28 0.89 14.55
N VAL A 76 0.25 -0.16 13.74
CA VAL A 76 -1.02 -0.70 13.23
C VAL A 76 -1.88 -1.26 14.37
N LEU A 77 -1.31 -1.93 15.36
CA LEU A 77 -2.05 -2.42 16.54
C LEU A 77 -2.67 -1.31 17.38
N SER A 78 -2.08 -0.11 17.33
CA SER A 78 -2.59 1.04 18.08
C SER A 78 -3.83 1.67 17.47
N VAL A 79 -4.20 1.32 16.23
CA VAL A 79 -5.46 1.77 15.64
C VAL A 79 -6.57 0.88 16.19
N ASN A 80 -7.54 1.47 16.89
CA ASN A 80 -8.69 0.78 17.45
C ASN A 80 -9.73 0.54 16.34
N PRO A 81 -9.91 -0.70 15.85
CA PRO A 81 -10.89 -0.96 14.81
C PRO A 81 -12.31 -1.03 15.39
N SER A 82 -13.29 -0.55 14.64
CA SER A 82 -14.70 -0.81 14.92
C SER A 82 -15.09 -2.27 14.62
N THR A 83 -16.30 -2.67 15.00
CA THR A 83 -16.86 -4.02 14.77
C THR A 83 -17.07 -4.40 13.30
N GLY A 84 -16.79 -3.47 12.37
CA GLY A 84 -16.99 -3.64 10.94
C GLY A 84 -18.37 -3.19 10.44
N TRP A 85 -18.46 -2.95 9.14
CA TRP A 85 -19.66 -2.48 8.43
C TRP A 85 -19.76 -3.14 7.06
N ARG A 86 -20.96 -3.07 6.48
CA ARG A 86 -21.27 -3.50 5.10
C ARG A 86 -22.07 -2.40 4.43
N ASP A 87 -21.64 -1.99 3.26
CA ASP A 87 -22.22 -0.88 2.50
C ASP A 87 -22.65 -1.37 1.10
N PRO A 88 -23.94 -1.28 0.73
CA PRO A 88 -24.41 -1.69 -0.59
C PRO A 88 -23.87 -0.76 -1.68
N ILE A 89 -23.21 -1.34 -2.68
CA ILE A 89 -22.74 -0.63 -3.88
C ILE A 89 -23.76 -0.82 -5.02
N LEU A 90 -24.20 -2.06 -5.21
CA LEU A 90 -25.25 -2.46 -6.14
C LEU A 90 -26.13 -3.51 -5.47
N THR A 91 -27.26 -3.87 -6.08
CA THR A 91 -28.08 -4.99 -5.61
C THR A 91 -27.23 -6.27 -5.55
N GLY A 92 -27.07 -6.82 -4.34
CA GLY A 92 -26.28 -8.04 -4.11
C GLY A 92 -24.76 -7.84 -4.02
N VAL A 93 -24.24 -6.64 -4.29
CA VAL A 93 -22.80 -6.34 -4.27
C VAL A 93 -22.51 -5.27 -3.22
N HIS A 94 -21.67 -5.60 -2.25
CA HIS A 94 -21.42 -4.74 -1.09
C HIS A 94 -19.92 -4.60 -0.86
N ALA A 95 -19.48 -3.41 -0.44
CA ALA A 95 -18.21 -3.25 0.25
C ALA A 95 -18.38 -3.66 1.71
N ILE A 96 -17.31 -4.12 2.33
CA ILE A 96 -17.22 -4.25 3.79
C ILE A 96 -15.99 -3.49 4.26
N GLY A 97 -15.95 -3.16 5.55
CA GLY A 97 -14.80 -2.46 6.09
C GLY A 97 -14.87 -2.28 7.59
N SER A 98 -13.87 -1.62 8.15
CA SER A 98 -13.83 -1.27 9.57
C SER A 98 -13.29 0.15 9.72
N ASN A 99 -13.97 0.96 10.53
CA ASN A 99 -13.44 2.27 10.90
C ASN A 99 -12.25 2.08 11.85
N ILE A 100 -11.27 2.96 11.77
CA ILE A 100 -10.08 2.94 12.63
C ILE A 100 -9.88 4.33 13.25
N SER A 101 -9.38 4.36 14.47
CA SER A 101 -8.93 5.57 15.13
C SER A 101 -7.69 5.29 15.96
N GLY A 102 -6.75 6.22 16.01
CA GLY A 102 -5.47 6.00 16.70
C GLY A 102 -4.78 7.30 17.08
N PRO A 103 -3.78 7.24 17.96
CA PRO A 103 -3.04 8.41 18.44
C PRO A 103 -1.94 8.88 17.47
N GLU A 104 -1.65 8.08 16.44
CA GLU A 104 -0.74 8.42 15.35
C GLU A 104 -1.37 8.00 14.01
N PRO A 105 -1.59 8.94 13.08
CA PRO A 105 -2.03 8.60 11.74
C PRO A 105 -0.90 8.11 10.83
N PHE A 106 -1.28 7.65 9.65
CA PHE A 106 -0.32 7.38 8.60
C PHE A 106 0.05 8.67 7.85
N SER A 107 1.28 8.78 7.39
CA SER A 107 1.75 9.91 6.58
C SER A 107 1.31 9.77 5.11
N GLU A 108 1.48 10.84 4.31
CA GLU A 108 1.17 10.76 2.88
C GLU A 108 2.04 9.71 2.16
N GLU A 109 3.31 9.59 2.53
CA GLU A 109 4.23 8.59 1.97
C GLU A 109 3.74 7.15 2.25
N GLU A 110 3.12 6.93 3.42
CA GLU A 110 2.61 5.63 3.80
C GLU A 110 1.36 5.22 3.01
N ILE A 111 0.43 6.14 2.74
CA ILE A 111 -0.87 5.82 2.10
C ILE A 111 -0.86 6.07 0.59
N VAL A 112 -0.27 7.18 0.15
CA VAL A 112 -0.35 7.66 -1.24
C VAL A 112 0.96 7.38 -1.99
N GLY A 113 2.09 7.50 -1.29
CA GLY A 113 3.39 7.59 -1.91
C GLY A 113 3.67 9.02 -2.41
N VAL A 114 4.94 9.29 -2.75
CA VAL A 114 5.42 10.64 -3.09
C VAL A 114 6.35 10.57 -4.30
N ASN A 115 6.28 11.57 -5.18
CA ASN A 115 7.15 11.72 -6.36
C ASN A 115 7.19 10.49 -7.29
N GLY A 116 6.04 9.83 -7.48
CA GLY A 116 5.92 8.64 -8.33
C GLY A 116 6.39 7.33 -7.67
N ALA A 117 6.89 7.38 -6.44
CA ALA A 117 7.11 6.17 -5.65
C ALA A 117 5.76 5.62 -5.14
N PRO A 118 5.57 4.28 -5.13
CA PRO A 118 4.38 3.68 -4.55
C PRO A 118 4.31 3.93 -3.03
N PRO A 119 3.12 3.80 -2.43
CA PRO A 119 2.95 3.93 -0.99
C PRO A 119 3.80 2.90 -0.22
N LEU A 120 4.31 3.32 0.94
CA LEU A 120 5.09 2.45 1.81
C LEU A 120 4.22 1.36 2.46
N VAL A 121 2.95 1.65 2.73
CA VAL A 121 1.98 0.67 3.24
C VAL A 121 1.18 0.12 2.07
N GLN A 122 1.38 -1.15 1.78
CA GLN A 122 0.65 -1.87 0.74
C GLN A 122 -0.33 -2.84 1.39
N LEU A 123 -1.58 -2.82 0.93
CA LEU A 123 -2.66 -3.65 1.45
C LEU A 123 -2.99 -4.77 0.47
N GLU A 124 -3.28 -5.95 1.00
CA GLU A 124 -3.72 -7.10 0.22
C GLU A 124 -4.72 -7.94 1.00
N ALA A 125 -5.83 -8.33 0.37
CA ALA A 125 -6.79 -9.26 0.94
C ALA A 125 -6.17 -10.65 1.11
N ASP A 126 -6.31 -11.22 2.29
CA ASP A 126 -5.99 -12.61 2.55
C ASP A 126 -7.25 -13.46 2.39
N LEU A 127 -7.31 -14.17 1.27
CA LEU A 127 -8.42 -15.05 0.89
C LEU A 127 -8.32 -16.45 1.51
N THR A 128 -7.29 -16.71 2.31
CA THR A 128 -7.13 -17.96 3.06
C THR A 128 -8.28 -18.12 4.04
N ASN A 129 -8.98 -19.26 3.96
CA ASN A 129 -10.14 -19.56 4.81
C ASN A 129 -11.30 -18.57 4.69
N VAL A 130 -11.55 -18.02 3.49
CA VAL A 130 -12.73 -17.20 3.19
C VAL A 130 -13.75 -18.04 2.38
N PRO A 131 -14.79 -18.64 3.02
CA PRO A 131 -15.70 -19.58 2.34
C PRO A 131 -16.48 -18.95 1.18
N TRP A 132 -16.88 -17.68 1.32
CA TRP A 132 -17.54 -16.93 0.23
C TRP A 132 -16.68 -16.95 -1.04
N TYR A 133 -15.38 -16.72 -0.90
CA TYR A 133 -14.47 -16.75 -2.04
C TYR A 133 -14.22 -18.19 -2.51
N SER A 134 -13.72 -19.07 -1.64
CA SER A 134 -13.22 -20.39 -2.04
C SER A 134 -14.30 -21.32 -2.56
N THR A 135 -15.52 -21.23 -2.03
CA THR A 135 -16.62 -22.15 -2.38
C THR A 135 -17.63 -21.57 -3.36
N LYS A 136 -17.72 -20.24 -3.47
CA LYS A 136 -18.72 -19.57 -4.33
C LYS A 136 -18.07 -18.80 -5.47
N VAL A 137 -17.29 -17.77 -5.17
CA VAL A 137 -16.75 -16.86 -6.18
C VAL A 137 -15.69 -17.53 -7.06
N PHE A 138 -14.67 -18.15 -6.46
CA PHE A 138 -13.56 -18.73 -7.22
C PHE A 138 -14.03 -19.79 -8.21
N PRO A 139 -14.85 -20.79 -7.81
CA PRO A 139 -15.37 -21.79 -8.73
C PRO A 139 -16.22 -21.20 -9.87
N LEU A 140 -16.90 -20.07 -9.62
CA LEU A 140 -17.77 -19.42 -10.62
C LEU A 140 -16.97 -18.54 -11.58
N VAL A 141 -16.06 -17.70 -11.08
CA VAL A 141 -15.46 -16.60 -11.85
C VAL A 141 -14.05 -16.94 -12.32
N TYR A 142 -13.21 -17.52 -11.45
CA TYR A 142 -11.76 -17.63 -11.68
C TYR A 142 -11.28 -19.06 -11.96
N GLN A 143 -12.11 -20.07 -11.70
CA GLN A 143 -11.78 -21.44 -12.03
C GLN A 143 -11.60 -21.59 -13.54
N ASP A 144 -10.50 -22.26 -13.90
CA ASP A 144 -10.04 -22.49 -15.27
C ASP A 144 -9.67 -21.22 -16.03
N TYR A 145 -9.41 -20.10 -15.33
CA TYR A 145 -8.99 -18.86 -15.97
C TYR A 145 -7.61 -19.01 -16.62
N PRO A 146 -7.41 -18.57 -17.88
CA PRO A 146 -8.40 -18.01 -18.81
C PRO A 146 -9.41 -19.08 -19.30
N ILE A 147 -10.70 -18.81 -19.21
CA ILE A 147 -11.75 -19.81 -19.47
C ILE A 147 -11.72 -20.20 -20.95
N ASN A 148 -11.69 -21.50 -21.24
CA ASN A 148 -11.47 -22.08 -22.57
C ASN A 148 -10.20 -21.57 -23.28
N GLY A 149 -9.21 -21.06 -22.53
CA GLY A 149 -7.94 -20.56 -23.07
C GLY A 149 -7.97 -19.13 -23.62
N PHE A 150 -9.15 -18.57 -23.92
CA PHE A 150 -9.28 -17.26 -24.57
C PHE A 150 -10.14 -16.23 -23.82
N MET A 151 -11.09 -16.65 -22.97
CA MET A 151 -11.90 -15.69 -22.21
C MET A 151 -11.09 -15.11 -21.06
N ARG A 152 -10.93 -13.79 -21.07
CA ARG A 152 -10.02 -13.06 -20.19
C ARG A 152 -10.69 -11.81 -19.66
N ILE A 153 -10.28 -11.39 -18.47
CA ILE A 153 -10.65 -10.08 -17.93
C ILE A 153 -10.05 -9.04 -18.87
N ARG A 154 -10.91 -8.22 -19.45
CA ARG A 154 -10.47 -7.22 -20.42
C ARG A 154 -9.88 -5.98 -19.73
N PRO A 155 -8.87 -5.33 -20.33
CA PRO A 155 -8.28 -4.11 -19.76
C PRO A 155 -9.29 -2.96 -19.57
N GLU A 156 -10.37 -2.93 -20.35
CA GLU A 156 -11.45 -1.93 -20.21
C GLU A 156 -12.29 -2.16 -18.94
N ASN A 157 -12.32 -3.38 -18.40
CA ASN A 157 -12.95 -3.67 -17.12
C ASN A 157 -12.02 -3.23 -15.97
N ARG A 158 -10.80 -3.78 -15.91
CA ARG A 158 -9.76 -3.36 -14.95
C ARG A 158 -8.38 -3.84 -15.38
N ASN A 159 -7.35 -3.17 -14.84
CA ASN A 159 -5.97 -3.62 -15.00
C ASN A 159 -5.63 -4.75 -13.99
N ALA A 160 -5.51 -5.97 -14.49
CA ALA A 160 -5.17 -7.14 -13.68
C ALA A 160 -3.72 -7.14 -13.17
N GLU A 161 -2.79 -6.40 -13.80
CA GLU A 161 -1.43 -6.24 -13.30
C GLU A 161 -1.39 -5.39 -12.02
N VAL A 162 -2.33 -4.44 -11.90
CA VAL A 162 -2.45 -3.58 -10.72
C VAL A 162 -3.13 -4.31 -9.58
N LEU A 163 -4.31 -4.91 -9.82
CA LEU A 163 -5.13 -5.49 -8.75
C LEU A 163 -4.93 -7.00 -8.51
N GLY A 164 -4.29 -7.70 -9.44
CA GLY A 164 -4.20 -9.17 -9.50
C GLY A 164 -5.29 -9.79 -10.38
N ILE A 165 -5.07 -11.00 -10.92
CA ILE A 165 -6.10 -11.76 -11.66
C ILE A 165 -7.33 -11.99 -10.79
N VAL A 166 -7.11 -12.40 -9.55
CA VAL A 166 -8.07 -12.22 -8.47
C VAL A 166 -7.74 -10.87 -7.85
N PRO A 167 -8.71 -9.94 -7.66
CA PRO A 167 -8.42 -8.56 -7.28
C PRO A 167 -8.04 -8.42 -5.79
N THR A 168 -7.04 -9.16 -5.31
CA THR A 168 -6.62 -9.18 -3.88
C THR A 168 -6.16 -7.83 -3.39
N LYS A 169 -5.66 -6.96 -4.27
CA LYS A 169 -5.23 -5.60 -3.92
C LYS A 169 -6.37 -4.58 -3.93
N ALA A 170 -7.63 -5.00 -4.12
CA ALA A 170 -8.81 -4.13 -4.02
C ALA A 170 -9.22 -3.87 -2.55
N VAL A 171 -8.25 -3.50 -1.74
CA VAL A 171 -8.39 -3.13 -0.33
C VAL A 171 -7.70 -1.79 -0.12
N PHE A 172 -8.34 -0.90 0.61
CA PHE A 172 -7.91 0.50 0.69
C PHE A 172 -7.89 0.99 2.12
N LEU A 173 -6.94 1.88 2.41
CA LEU A 173 -6.88 2.64 3.65
C LEU A 173 -7.25 4.09 3.34
N TYR A 174 -8.35 4.54 3.95
CA TYR A 174 -8.74 5.94 3.93
C TYR A 174 -8.55 6.53 5.33
N GLN A 175 -8.09 7.77 5.39
CA GLN A 175 -8.01 8.52 6.65
C GLN A 175 -8.32 9.99 6.42
N TYR A 176 -8.72 10.66 7.49
CA TYR A 176 -8.79 12.11 7.54
C TYR A 176 -7.94 12.64 8.72
N PRO A 177 -7.05 13.62 8.49
CA PRO A 177 -6.69 14.21 7.19
C PRO A 177 -5.92 13.25 6.27
N TYR A 178 -6.18 13.33 4.97
CA TYR A 178 -5.66 12.38 3.97
C TYR A 178 -4.17 12.56 3.65
N LYS A 179 -3.66 13.79 3.74
CA LYS A 179 -2.26 14.14 3.46
C LYS A 179 -1.64 14.74 4.71
N ILE A 180 -0.86 13.93 5.41
CA ILE A 180 -0.12 14.36 6.60
C ILE A 180 1.35 14.36 6.21
N ASN A 181 1.88 15.57 6.06
CA ASN A 181 3.29 15.83 5.78
C ASN A 181 3.84 16.74 6.86
N LEU A 182 5.15 16.67 7.05
CA LEU A 182 5.86 17.68 7.81
C LEU A 182 5.76 19.03 7.09
N SER A 183 5.13 20.00 7.75
CA SER A 183 4.98 21.37 7.28
C SER A 183 5.98 22.31 7.94
N ASP A 184 6.26 23.44 7.28
CA ASP A 184 7.19 24.46 7.80
C ASP A 184 6.79 24.99 9.20
N LYS A 185 5.50 24.94 9.57
CA LYS A 185 5.04 25.35 10.90
C LYS A 185 5.51 24.39 12.00
N GLU A 186 5.64 23.12 11.68
CA GLU A 186 6.04 22.05 12.59
C GLU A 186 7.56 22.06 12.77
N LEU A 187 8.29 22.38 11.70
CA LEU A 187 9.74 22.66 11.76
C LEU A 187 10.05 23.85 12.69
N ASN A 188 9.12 24.79 12.82
CA ASN A 188 9.23 25.96 13.70
C ASN A 188 8.68 25.72 15.13
N GLY A 189 8.50 24.47 15.55
CA GLY A 189 8.19 24.11 16.93
C GLY A 189 6.70 24.19 17.31
N THR A 190 5.80 24.35 16.34
CA THR A 190 4.36 24.20 16.60
C THR A 190 4.03 22.70 16.68
N PRO A 191 3.49 22.18 17.81
CA PRO A 191 3.10 20.78 17.90
C PRO A 191 2.04 20.44 16.86
N ILE A 192 2.19 19.31 16.19
CA ILE A 192 1.15 18.79 15.31
C ILE A 192 -0.06 18.45 16.18
N SER A 193 -1.20 19.12 15.95
CA SER A 193 -2.47 18.66 16.50
C SER A 193 -2.92 17.41 15.73
N LEU A 194 -2.30 16.27 16.01
CA LEU A 194 -2.72 14.94 15.52
C LEU A 194 -3.97 14.46 16.28
N THR A 195 -4.91 15.36 16.55
CA THR A 195 -6.10 15.06 17.36
C THR A 195 -7.04 14.17 16.55
N SER A 196 -7.07 12.90 16.93
CA SER A 196 -8.06 11.88 16.53
C SER A 196 -8.26 11.76 15.02
N THR A 197 -7.34 11.11 14.33
CA THR A 197 -7.60 10.71 12.95
C THR A 197 -8.62 9.58 12.91
N VAL A 198 -9.70 9.81 12.17
CA VAL A 198 -10.67 8.79 11.82
C VAL A 198 -10.30 8.29 10.43
N GLY A 199 -10.18 6.99 10.29
CA GLY A 199 -9.98 6.33 9.02
C GLY A 199 -10.85 5.11 8.90
N ARG A 200 -10.63 4.37 7.82
CA ARG A 200 -11.27 3.10 7.56
C ARG A 200 -10.41 2.23 6.65
N PHE A 201 -10.49 0.93 6.90
CA PHE A 201 -10.08 -0.08 5.92
C PHE A 201 -11.31 -0.49 5.12
N ASP A 202 -11.20 -0.42 3.81
CA ASP A 202 -12.26 -0.80 2.89
C ASP A 202 -11.86 -2.06 2.11
N TYR A 203 -12.80 -2.99 1.96
CA TYR A 203 -12.63 -4.26 1.26
C TYR A 203 -13.61 -4.30 0.08
N TYR A 204 -13.09 -4.03 -1.12
CA TYR A 204 -13.87 -3.86 -2.35
C TYR A 204 -13.83 -5.07 -3.29
N LEU A 205 -13.34 -6.23 -2.82
CA LEU A 205 -13.19 -7.40 -3.69
C LEU A 205 -14.50 -7.81 -4.37
N ALA A 206 -15.63 -7.80 -3.66
CA ALA A 206 -16.93 -8.16 -4.26
C ALA A 206 -17.31 -7.26 -5.44
N TYR A 207 -16.97 -5.97 -5.40
CA TYR A 207 -17.19 -5.03 -6.50
C TYR A 207 -16.41 -5.45 -7.75
N TYR A 208 -15.10 -5.62 -7.62
CA TYR A 208 -14.26 -5.97 -8.77
C TYR A 208 -14.54 -7.39 -9.28
N MET A 209 -14.76 -8.34 -8.38
CA MET A 209 -15.12 -9.72 -8.73
C MET A 209 -16.48 -9.80 -9.45
N TYR A 210 -17.42 -8.92 -9.12
CA TYR A 210 -18.70 -8.83 -9.81
C TYR A 210 -18.52 -8.34 -11.25
N TYR A 211 -17.72 -7.31 -11.49
CA TYR A 211 -17.48 -6.84 -12.86
C TYR A 211 -16.66 -7.84 -13.69
N ASP A 212 -15.71 -8.55 -13.08
CA ASP A 212 -15.03 -9.69 -13.72
C ASP A 212 -16.04 -10.77 -14.14
N TYR A 213 -16.98 -11.10 -13.25
CA TYR A 213 -18.06 -12.03 -13.54
C TYR A 213 -18.92 -11.57 -14.73
N ILE A 214 -19.35 -10.30 -14.74
CA ILE A 214 -20.16 -9.74 -15.84
C ILE A 214 -19.37 -9.78 -17.16
N ASP A 215 -18.09 -9.40 -17.14
CA ASP A 215 -17.24 -9.42 -18.32
C ASP A 215 -17.11 -10.82 -18.91
N LEU A 216 -16.76 -11.80 -18.06
CA LEU A 216 -16.59 -13.18 -18.48
C LEU A 216 -17.92 -13.84 -18.89
N ALA A 217 -19.01 -13.55 -18.19
CA ALA A 217 -20.34 -14.05 -18.53
C ALA A 217 -20.82 -13.52 -19.89
N ASN A 218 -20.54 -12.26 -20.21
CA ASN A 218 -20.84 -11.70 -21.53
C ASN A 218 -20.03 -12.37 -22.65
N GLN A 219 -18.73 -12.62 -22.43
CA GLN A 219 -17.89 -13.37 -23.37
C GLN A 219 -18.41 -14.80 -23.57
N ALA A 220 -18.80 -15.46 -22.47
CA ALA A 220 -19.39 -16.80 -22.49
C ALA A 220 -20.72 -16.85 -23.24
N ALA A 221 -21.61 -15.88 -23.01
CA ALA A 221 -22.88 -15.76 -23.72
C ALA A 221 -22.66 -15.61 -25.23
N ASN A 222 -21.76 -14.70 -25.64
CA ASN A 222 -21.42 -14.50 -27.06
C ASN A 222 -20.81 -15.76 -27.70
N TYR A 223 -19.95 -16.47 -26.97
CA TYR A 223 -19.39 -17.73 -27.43
C TYR A 223 -20.47 -18.81 -27.62
N ALA A 224 -21.41 -18.91 -26.68
CA ALA A 224 -22.46 -19.92 -26.67
C ALA A 224 -23.43 -19.80 -27.85
N VAL A 225 -23.64 -18.60 -28.40
CA VAL A 225 -24.50 -18.38 -29.58
C VAL A 225 -24.06 -19.23 -30.77
N ASN A 226 -22.76 -19.33 -31.01
CA ASN A 226 -22.22 -20.02 -32.19
C ASN A 226 -21.69 -21.43 -31.90
N ASN A 227 -21.30 -21.71 -30.66
CA ASN A 227 -20.58 -22.95 -30.30
C ASN A 227 -21.36 -23.84 -29.32
N GLY A 228 -22.52 -23.38 -28.85
CA GLY A 228 -23.22 -24.00 -27.72
C GLY A 228 -22.54 -23.74 -26.38
N ALA A 229 -23.23 -24.09 -25.29
CA ALA A 229 -22.74 -23.92 -23.93
C ALA A 229 -22.41 -25.28 -23.30
N ASN A 230 -21.13 -25.53 -23.02
CA ASN A 230 -20.75 -26.63 -22.13
C ASN A 230 -21.17 -26.30 -20.67
N GLU A 231 -20.94 -27.22 -19.73
CA GLU A 231 -21.33 -27.03 -18.33
C GLU A 231 -20.68 -25.77 -17.71
N ARG A 232 -19.39 -25.53 -17.95
CA ARG A 232 -18.66 -24.36 -17.41
C ARG A 232 -19.23 -23.03 -17.93
N ILE A 233 -19.49 -22.96 -19.23
CA ILE A 233 -20.08 -21.79 -19.91
C ILE A 233 -21.53 -21.58 -19.44
N SER A 234 -22.33 -22.65 -19.40
CA SER A 234 -23.71 -22.61 -18.92
C SER A 234 -23.78 -22.08 -17.49
N ARG A 235 -22.91 -22.58 -16.61
CA ARG A 235 -22.84 -22.15 -15.22
C ARG A 235 -22.49 -20.67 -15.08
N LEU A 236 -21.54 -20.16 -15.88
CA LEU A 236 -21.17 -18.74 -15.85
C LEU A 236 -22.29 -17.82 -16.33
N ILE A 237 -23.13 -18.27 -17.26
CA ILE A 237 -24.26 -17.49 -17.80
C ILE A 237 -25.46 -17.51 -16.84
N THR A 238 -25.75 -18.65 -16.20
CA THR A 238 -27.01 -18.86 -15.47
C THR A 238 -26.89 -18.70 -13.96
N THR A 239 -25.69 -18.81 -13.38
CA THR A 239 -25.51 -18.72 -11.93
C THR A 239 -25.35 -17.26 -11.51
N PRO A 240 -26.21 -16.72 -10.63
CA PRO A 240 -26.05 -15.35 -10.15
C PRO A 240 -24.76 -15.18 -9.35
N PHE A 241 -24.17 -13.98 -9.40
CA PHE A 241 -23.00 -13.66 -8.59
C PHE A 241 -23.33 -13.79 -7.09
N PRO A 242 -22.50 -14.49 -6.29
CA PRO A 242 -22.80 -14.75 -4.89
C PRO A 242 -22.60 -13.50 -4.03
N VAL A 243 -23.62 -13.18 -3.22
CA VAL A 243 -23.56 -12.11 -2.23
C VAL A 243 -22.49 -12.41 -1.17
N ILE A 244 -21.73 -11.39 -0.78
CA ILE A 244 -20.70 -11.51 0.27
C ILE A 244 -21.31 -12.01 1.59
N MET A 245 -20.75 -13.10 2.13
CA MET A 245 -21.29 -13.76 3.32
C MET A 245 -20.89 -13.01 4.59
N LYS A 246 -21.71 -13.10 5.63
CA LYS A 246 -21.31 -12.73 7.00
C LYS A 246 -20.07 -13.50 7.43
N GLY A 247 -19.23 -12.87 8.24
CA GLY A 247 -18.07 -13.51 8.85
C GLY A 247 -16.80 -12.68 8.80
N ASP A 248 -15.69 -13.33 9.14
CA ASP A 248 -14.38 -12.71 9.19
C ASP A 248 -13.71 -12.69 7.81
N TYR A 249 -13.22 -11.52 7.43
CA TYR A 249 -12.37 -11.27 6.28
C TYR A 249 -11.05 -10.69 6.77
N TRP A 250 -9.98 -10.88 5.99
CA TRP A 250 -8.64 -10.52 6.42
C TRP A 250 -7.95 -9.68 5.36
N ILE A 251 -7.19 -8.70 5.84
CA ILE A 251 -6.26 -7.92 5.02
C ILE A 251 -4.88 -8.03 5.64
N THR A 252 -3.87 -7.95 4.80
CA THR A 252 -2.47 -7.93 5.17
C THR A 252 -1.90 -6.56 4.82
N LEU A 253 -1.36 -5.87 5.81
CA LEU A 253 -0.63 -4.62 5.64
C LEU A 253 0.85 -4.95 5.58
N LYS A 254 1.52 -4.55 4.50
CA LYS A 254 2.94 -4.76 4.25
C LYS A 254 3.63 -3.40 4.22
N TYR A 255 4.63 -3.20 5.06
CA TYR A 255 5.54 -2.07 4.95
C TYR A 255 6.65 -2.40 3.96
N VAL A 256 6.80 -1.62 2.90
CA VAL A 256 7.73 -1.86 1.78
C VAL A 256 8.60 -0.62 1.60
N LEU A 257 9.92 -0.80 1.72
CA LEU A 257 10.85 0.31 1.56
C LEU A 257 11.10 0.63 0.08
N PRO A 258 11.22 1.92 -0.31
CA PRO A 258 11.56 2.28 -1.67
C PRO A 258 12.89 1.67 -2.11
N GLY A 259 12.96 1.21 -3.36
CA GLY A 259 14.17 0.58 -3.92
C GLY A 259 14.41 -0.86 -3.47
N LYS A 260 13.70 -1.35 -2.45
CA LYS A 260 13.69 -2.77 -2.06
C LYS A 260 12.26 -3.30 -2.16
N ASN A 261 11.96 -4.05 -3.21
CA ASN A 261 10.63 -4.69 -3.42
C ASN A 261 10.35 -5.84 -2.42
N THR A 262 10.86 -5.74 -1.19
CA THR A 262 10.71 -6.73 -0.11
C THR A 262 10.04 -6.05 1.08
N SER A 263 9.01 -6.71 1.63
CA SER A 263 8.37 -6.23 2.85
C SER A 263 9.30 -6.35 4.04
N THR A 264 9.41 -5.30 4.84
CA THR A 264 10.22 -5.28 6.07
C THR A 264 9.39 -5.61 7.31
N SER A 265 8.07 -5.43 7.24
CA SER A 265 7.12 -5.77 8.31
C SER A 265 5.76 -6.08 7.71
N THR A 266 5.06 -7.03 8.31
CA THR A 266 3.73 -7.46 7.88
C THR A 266 2.80 -7.56 9.09
N TYR A 267 1.56 -7.10 8.94
CA TYR A 267 0.51 -7.24 9.94
C TYR A 267 -0.80 -7.72 9.30
N ARG A 268 -1.51 -8.63 9.97
CA ARG A 268 -2.78 -9.18 9.49
C ARG A 268 -3.93 -8.59 10.29
N HIS A 269 -4.80 -7.84 9.62
CA HIS A 269 -5.94 -7.15 10.20
C HIS A 269 -7.27 -7.82 9.83
N LYS A 270 -8.20 -7.85 10.77
CA LYS A 270 -9.52 -8.48 10.61
C LYS A 270 -10.60 -7.46 10.29
N ILE A 271 -11.42 -7.75 9.28
CA ILE A 271 -12.64 -7.02 8.94
C ILE A 271 -13.81 -7.98 9.12
N TYR A 272 -14.74 -7.68 10.02
CA TYR A 272 -15.93 -8.49 10.22
C TYR A 272 -17.10 -7.93 9.41
N ASN A 273 -17.71 -8.75 8.56
CA ASN A 273 -18.99 -8.43 7.93
C ASN A 273 -20.13 -8.82 8.87
N PRO A 274 -20.92 -7.88 9.41
CA PRO A 274 -21.93 -8.18 10.43
C PRO A 274 -23.27 -8.68 9.87
N ILE A 275 -23.51 -8.56 8.57
CA ILE A 275 -24.83 -8.76 7.96
C ILE A 275 -24.88 -10.07 7.19
N ASP A 276 -25.90 -10.89 7.49
CA ASP A 276 -26.26 -12.13 6.80
C ASP A 276 -26.68 -11.90 5.33
#